data_AF-A0A3D2P1B7-F1
#
_entry.id   AF-A0A3D2P1B7-F1
#
_cell.length_a   1.000
_cell.length_b   1.000
_cell.length_c   1.000
_cell.angle_alpha   90.00
_cell.angle_beta   90.00
_cell.angle_gamma   90.00
#
_symmetry.space_group_name_H-M   'P 1'
#
loop_
_entity.id
_entity.type
_entity.pdbx_description
1 polymer ?
#
loop_
_entity_poly.entity_id
_entity_poly.type
_entity_poly.pdbx_seq_one_letter_code
_entity_poly.pdbx_strand_id
1 'polypeptide(L)'
;GATPANIQCLTFTRAAAVEMTERLRDRLRQMAIMGSDDLAEEIQRLCGRPAKDDETIRARGLFVTILEQPGPRLETIHAFAERLLSLFPEEAGLPAGARLADDNDLAALEPLVEDALFAHLGQMEDGLQHFSMLEARHGANNLLAMIARMTPDRAMQMVLPPLGADDEGRFSEDMRLL
;
A
#
# COMPACT_ATOMS: atom_id res chain seq x y z
N GLY A 1 21.74 -16.88 -4.43
CA GLY A 1 20.75 -16.14 -3.64
C GLY A 1 20.05 -15.15 -4.53
N ALA A 2 18.90 -14.62 -4.10
CA ALA A 2 18.20 -13.56 -4.81
C ALA A 2 18.89 -12.20 -4.61
N THR A 3 18.74 -11.28 -5.55
CA THR A 3 19.10 -9.87 -5.33
C THR A 3 18.14 -9.25 -4.31
N PRO A 4 18.61 -8.33 -3.45
CA PRO A 4 17.76 -7.72 -2.42
C PRO A 4 16.49 -7.08 -2.99
N ALA A 5 16.60 -6.36 -4.12
CA ALA A 5 15.48 -5.73 -4.81
C ALA A 5 14.41 -6.69 -5.36
N ASN A 6 14.69 -8.01 -5.38
CA ASN A 6 13.73 -9.04 -5.79
C ASN A 6 12.99 -9.66 -4.59
N ILE A 7 13.27 -9.22 -3.37
CA ILE A 7 12.57 -9.66 -2.17
C ILE A 7 11.44 -8.66 -1.88
N GLN A 8 10.20 -9.14 -1.90
CA GLN A 8 9.01 -8.38 -1.59
C GLN A 8 8.46 -8.81 -0.23
N CYS A 9 8.26 -7.85 0.67
CA CYS A 9 7.58 -8.03 1.94
C CYS A 9 6.30 -7.18 1.95
N LEU A 10 5.20 -7.77 2.44
CA LEU A 10 3.90 -7.12 2.50
C LEU A 10 3.43 -7.00 3.95
N THR A 11 2.80 -5.88 4.26
CA THR A 11 2.18 -5.64 5.57
C THR A 11 0.84 -4.90 5.39
N PHE A 12 0.11 -4.71 6.48
CA PHE A 12 -1.20 -4.03 6.45
C PHE A 12 -1.07 -2.52 6.57
N THR A 13 -0.09 -2.02 7.35
CA THR A 13 0.00 -0.60 7.67
C THR A 13 1.28 0.03 7.14
N ARG A 14 1.19 1.30 6.76
CA ARG A 14 2.38 2.08 6.33
C ARG A 14 3.41 2.18 7.45
N ALA A 15 2.94 2.37 8.70
CA ALA A 15 3.81 2.44 9.87
C ALA A 15 4.62 1.15 10.05
N ALA A 16 4.00 -0.02 9.89
CA ALA A 16 4.72 -1.29 9.96
C ALA A 16 5.74 -1.45 8.82
N ALA A 17 5.44 -0.98 7.61
CA ALA A 17 6.38 -1.04 6.49
C ALA A 17 7.64 -0.21 6.78
N VAL A 18 7.47 0.99 7.35
CA VAL A 18 8.56 1.87 7.77
C VAL A 18 9.35 1.23 8.92
N GLU A 19 8.69 0.81 10.01
CA GLU A 19 9.35 0.19 11.17
C GLU A 19 10.16 -1.05 10.77
N MET A 20 9.58 -1.94 9.96
CA MET A 20 10.28 -3.15 9.52
C MET A 20 11.49 -2.81 8.64
N THR A 21 11.42 -1.74 7.85
CA THR A 21 12.54 -1.27 7.02
C THR A 21 13.68 -0.77 7.90
N GLU A 22 13.35 0.06 8.90
CA GLU A 22 14.31 0.59 9.85
C GLU A 22 14.98 -0.53 10.65
N ARG A 23 14.16 -1.44 11.22
CA ARG A 23 14.65 -2.60 11.98
C ARG A 23 15.57 -3.49 11.16
N LEU A 24 15.25 -3.74 9.88
CA LEU A 24 16.11 -4.51 8.98
C LEU A 24 17.44 -3.79 8.73
N ARG A 25 17.40 -2.50 8.40
CA ARG A 25 18.62 -1.70 8.14
C ARG A 25 19.51 -1.64 9.36
N ASP A 26 18.95 -1.46 10.55
CA ASP A 26 19.71 -1.44 11.79
C ASP A 26 20.36 -2.78 12.09
N ARG A 27 19.66 -3.89 11.85
CA ARG A 27 20.26 -5.21 12.00
C ARG A 27 21.43 -5.42 11.02
N LEU A 28 21.28 -4.99 9.77
CA LEU A 28 22.34 -5.07 8.77
C LEU A 28 23.55 -4.20 9.13
N ARG A 29 23.33 -2.98 9.66
CA ARG A 29 24.40 -2.10 10.14
C ARG A 29 25.19 -2.74 11.28
N GLN A 30 24.48 -3.29 12.27
CA GLN A 30 25.11 -4.00 13.40
C GLN A 30 25.97 -5.16 12.89
N MET A 31 25.41 -6.01 12.03
CA MET A 31 26.13 -7.16 11.47
C MET A 31 27.31 -6.76 10.58
N ALA A 32 27.25 -5.60 9.91
CA ALA A 32 28.36 -5.11 9.10
C ALA A 32 29.60 -4.73 9.92
N ILE A 33 29.43 -4.37 11.21
CA ILE A 33 30.52 -3.92 12.10
C ILE A 33 30.91 -4.92 13.19
N MET A 34 30.16 -6.02 13.38
CA MET A 34 30.47 -7.08 14.37
C MET A 34 31.90 -7.63 14.23
N GLY A 35 32.47 -8.28 15.25
CA GLY A 35 33.71 -9.06 15.10
C GLY A 35 33.53 -10.25 14.16
N SER A 36 34.62 -10.85 13.67
CA SER A 36 34.52 -12.04 12.80
C SER A 36 33.91 -13.24 13.52
N ASP A 37 34.27 -13.47 14.78
CA ASP A 37 33.76 -14.57 15.60
C ASP A 37 32.27 -14.35 15.92
N ASP A 38 31.89 -13.16 16.39
CA ASP A 38 30.49 -12.80 16.64
C ASP A 38 29.61 -12.94 15.38
N LEU A 39 30.14 -12.52 14.22
CA LEU A 39 29.41 -12.63 12.97
C LEU A 39 29.30 -14.10 12.52
N ALA A 40 30.29 -14.94 12.79
CA ALA A 40 30.21 -16.37 12.52
C ALA A 40 29.14 -17.05 13.39
N GLU A 41 29.04 -16.68 14.67
CA GLU A 41 27.98 -17.15 15.57
C GLU A 41 26.59 -16.69 15.11
N GLU A 42 26.46 -15.44 14.69
CA GLU A 42 25.19 -14.92 14.18
C GLU A 42 24.78 -15.60 12.86
N ILE A 43 25.73 -15.83 11.95
CA ILE A 43 25.49 -16.62 10.73
C ILE A 43 25.05 -18.04 11.10
N GLN A 44 25.67 -18.66 12.11
CA GLN A 44 25.26 -19.97 12.58
C GLN A 44 23.84 -19.97 13.14
N ARG A 45 23.48 -18.96 13.93
CA ARG A 45 22.13 -18.79 14.48
C ARG A 45 21.07 -18.64 13.37
N LEU A 46 21.39 -17.90 12.31
CA LEU A 46 20.47 -17.64 11.20
C LEU A 46 20.36 -18.84 10.23
N CYS A 47 21.47 -19.53 9.97
CA CYS A 47 21.55 -20.60 8.97
C CYS A 47 21.39 -22.01 9.56
N GLY A 48 21.44 -22.17 10.89
CA GLY A 48 21.39 -23.46 11.58
C GLY A 48 22.62 -24.34 11.39
N ARG A 49 23.75 -23.78 10.91
CA ARG A 49 25.02 -24.49 10.67
C ARG A 49 26.23 -23.57 10.87
N PRO A 50 27.42 -24.09 11.21
CA PRO A 50 28.62 -23.27 11.31
C PRO A 50 28.85 -22.45 10.03
N ALA A 51 29.35 -21.22 10.21
CA ALA A 51 29.82 -20.39 9.11
C ALA A 51 31.05 -21.06 8.45
N LYS A 52 31.13 -20.99 7.13
CA LYS A 52 32.33 -21.40 6.39
C LYS A 52 33.35 -20.26 6.37
N ASP A 53 34.62 -20.59 6.17
CA ASP A 53 35.76 -19.67 6.25
C ASP A 53 35.55 -18.33 5.52
N ASP A 54 34.96 -18.36 4.32
CA ASP A 54 34.74 -17.15 3.49
C ASP A 54 33.35 -16.49 3.68
N GLU A 55 32.44 -17.09 4.44
CA GLU A 55 31.06 -16.60 4.54
C GLU A 55 30.96 -15.30 5.31
N THR A 56 31.78 -15.10 6.33
CA THR A 56 31.83 -13.87 7.12
C THR A 56 32.23 -12.67 6.25
N ILE A 57 33.24 -12.82 5.39
CA ILE A 57 33.70 -11.78 4.46
C ILE A 57 32.62 -11.49 3.43
N ARG A 58 32.06 -12.55 2.83
CA ARG A 58 31.00 -12.42 1.84
C ARG A 58 29.74 -11.76 2.42
N ALA A 59 29.34 -12.14 3.63
CA ALA A 59 28.18 -11.60 4.32
C ALA A 59 28.32 -10.09 4.54
N ARG A 60 29.49 -9.62 5.00
CA ARG A 60 29.74 -8.17 5.14
C ARG A 60 29.58 -7.42 3.83
N GLY A 61 30.17 -7.93 2.75
CA GLY A 61 30.02 -7.33 1.42
C GLY A 61 28.56 -7.22 1.00
N LEU A 62 27.75 -8.26 1.28
CA LEU A 62 26.31 -8.24 1.01
C LEU A 62 25.56 -7.24 1.91
N PHE A 63 25.88 -7.13 3.20
CA PHE A 63 25.25 -6.16 4.09
C PHE A 63 25.51 -4.73 3.65
N VAL A 64 26.77 -4.41 3.32
CA VAL A 64 27.14 -3.09 2.78
C VAL A 64 26.42 -2.83 1.46
N THR A 65 26.38 -3.81 0.56
CA THR A 65 25.65 -3.67 -0.71
C THR A 65 24.18 -3.33 -0.49
N ILE A 66 23.50 -3.98 0.46
CA ILE A 66 22.09 -3.71 0.78
C ILE A 66 21.91 -2.33 1.45
N LEU A 67 22.89 -1.87 2.23
CA LEU A 67 22.81 -0.57 2.90
C LEU A 67 22.94 0.60 1.91
N GLU A 68 23.76 0.43 0.87
CA GLU A 68 24.06 1.44 -0.15
C GLU A 68 23.12 1.41 -1.36
N GLN A 69 22.50 0.28 -1.67
CA GLN A 69 21.61 0.10 -2.82
C GLN A 69 20.15 -0.07 -2.38
N PRO A 70 19.18 0.04 -3.32
CA PRO A 70 17.79 -0.33 -3.04
C PRO A 70 17.70 -1.78 -2.52
N GLY A 71 17.29 -1.91 -1.26
CA GLY A 71 17.13 -3.19 -0.58
C GLY A 71 15.82 -3.91 -0.94
N PRO A 72 15.40 -4.87 -0.10
CA PRO A 72 14.06 -5.45 -0.19
C PRO A 72 12.98 -4.36 -0.20
N ARG A 73 11.88 -4.59 -0.93
CA ARG A 73 10.73 -3.70 -0.89
C ARG A 73 9.80 -4.14 0.23
N LEU A 74 9.59 -3.24 1.20
CA LEU A 74 8.60 -3.39 2.25
C LEU A 74 7.48 -2.39 1.97
N GLU A 75 6.30 -2.87 1.62
CA GLU A 75 5.16 -2.02 1.28
C GLU A 75 3.87 -2.61 1.84
N THR A 76 2.79 -1.82 1.82
CA THR A 76 1.48 -2.34 2.19
C THR A 76 0.91 -3.21 1.07
N ILE A 77 0.00 -4.13 1.41
CA ILE A 77 -0.74 -4.91 0.40
C ILE A 77 -1.43 -3.99 -0.62
N HIS A 78 -1.95 -2.85 -0.16
CA HIS A 78 -2.57 -1.83 -1.00
C HIS A 78 -1.58 -1.21 -1.98
N ALA A 79 -0.44 -0.69 -1.50
CA ALA A 79 0.58 -0.10 -2.37
C ALA A 79 1.13 -1.12 -3.39
N PHE A 80 1.26 -2.38 -2.99
CA PHE A 80 1.63 -3.47 -3.90
C PHE A 80 0.58 -3.66 -5.00
N ALA A 81 -0.70 -3.75 -4.64
CA ALA A 81 -1.80 -3.96 -5.59
C ALA A 81 -1.94 -2.77 -6.55
N GLU A 82 -1.89 -1.54 -6.02
CA GLU A 82 -1.91 -0.30 -6.79
C GLU A 82 -0.80 -0.29 -7.85
N ARG A 83 0.44 -0.56 -7.43
CA ARG A 83 1.58 -0.65 -8.35
C ARG A 83 1.37 -1.76 -9.37
N LEU A 84 0.88 -2.93 -8.96
CA LEU A 84 0.64 -4.05 -9.87
C LEU A 84 -0.40 -3.69 -10.95
N LEU A 85 -1.52 -3.08 -10.56
CA LEU A 85 -2.57 -2.63 -11.48
C LEU A 85 -2.06 -1.56 -12.44
N SER A 86 -1.19 -0.65 -11.97
CA SER A 86 -0.61 0.39 -12.82
C SER A 86 0.35 -0.15 -13.90
N LEU A 87 0.95 -1.33 -13.68
CA LEU A 87 1.86 -1.97 -14.62
C LEU A 87 1.13 -2.75 -15.72
N PHE A 88 -0.09 -3.21 -15.45
CA PHE A 88 -0.90 -4.05 -16.34
C PHE A 88 -2.36 -3.57 -16.39
N PRO A 89 -2.60 -2.30 -16.82
CA PRO A 89 -3.94 -1.71 -16.74
C PRO A 89 -4.93 -2.41 -17.67
N GLU A 90 -4.50 -2.83 -18.86
CA GLU A 90 -5.38 -3.50 -19.82
C GLU A 90 -5.83 -4.88 -19.32
N GLU A 91 -4.93 -5.66 -18.72
CA GLU A 91 -5.23 -6.95 -18.12
C GLU A 91 -6.15 -6.83 -16.90
N ALA A 92 -6.11 -5.68 -16.22
CA ALA A 92 -7.00 -5.35 -15.11
C ALA A 92 -8.36 -4.76 -15.57
N GLY A 93 -8.58 -4.60 -16.89
CA GLY A 93 -9.78 -3.98 -17.43
C GLY A 93 -9.88 -2.47 -17.15
N LEU A 94 -8.74 -1.82 -16.91
CA LEU A 94 -8.64 -0.38 -16.66
C LEU A 94 -8.33 0.37 -17.98
N PRO A 95 -8.87 1.58 -18.17
CA PRO A 95 -8.49 2.42 -19.30
C PRO A 95 -7.00 2.75 -19.31
N ALA A 96 -6.44 2.93 -20.51
CA ALA A 96 -5.07 3.41 -20.67
C ALA A 96 -4.90 4.78 -19.97
N GLY A 97 -3.90 4.88 -19.09
CA GLY A 97 -3.65 6.09 -18.29
C GLY A 97 -4.52 6.21 -17.03
N ALA A 98 -5.26 5.16 -16.65
CA ALA A 98 -5.94 5.11 -15.37
C ALA A 98 -4.93 5.34 -14.22
N ARG A 99 -5.34 6.17 -13.27
CA ARG A 99 -4.57 6.51 -12.07
C ARG A 99 -5.47 6.46 -10.86
N LEU A 100 -4.86 6.31 -9.69
CA LEU A 100 -5.57 6.43 -8.43
C LEU A 100 -6.06 7.87 -8.23
N ALA A 101 -7.20 7.98 -7.56
CA ALA A 101 -7.75 9.22 -7.07
C ALA A 101 -6.82 9.83 -6.05
N ASP A 102 -6.47 11.09 -6.21
CA ASP A 102 -6.05 11.90 -5.08
C ASP A 102 -7.26 12.61 -4.46
N ASP A 103 -7.06 13.21 -3.29
CA ASP A 103 -8.14 13.90 -2.57
C ASP A 103 -8.75 15.05 -3.37
N ASN A 104 -8.00 15.68 -4.28
CA ASN A 104 -8.52 16.75 -5.13
C ASN A 104 -9.43 16.18 -6.23
N ASP A 105 -9.08 15.02 -6.80
CA ASP A 105 -9.96 14.33 -7.74
C ASP A 105 -11.28 13.93 -7.09
N LEU A 106 -11.22 13.41 -5.86
CA LEU A 106 -12.42 13.07 -5.08
C LEU A 106 -13.25 14.32 -4.79
N ALA A 107 -12.63 15.41 -4.30
CA ALA A 107 -13.33 16.66 -4.03
C ALA A 107 -13.96 17.27 -5.30
N ALA A 108 -13.32 17.12 -6.47
CA ALA A 108 -13.88 17.55 -7.75
C ALA A 108 -15.08 16.69 -8.21
N LEU A 109 -15.17 15.44 -7.73
CA LEU A 109 -16.29 14.55 -8.01
C LEU A 109 -17.51 14.80 -7.11
N GLU A 110 -17.31 15.34 -5.90
CA GLU A 110 -18.39 15.63 -4.94
C GLU A 110 -19.58 16.40 -5.55
N PRO A 111 -19.42 17.61 -6.13
CA PRO A 111 -20.55 18.37 -6.66
C PRO A 111 -21.22 17.66 -7.85
N LEU A 112 -20.45 16.89 -8.62
CA LEU A 112 -20.96 16.13 -9.76
C LEU A 112 -21.84 14.96 -9.32
N VAL A 113 -21.48 14.32 -8.21
CA VAL A 113 -22.28 13.26 -7.63
C VAL A 113 -23.50 13.83 -6.92
N GLU A 114 -23.39 14.95 -6.21
CA GLU A 114 -24.55 15.65 -5.65
C GLU A 114 -25.57 15.99 -6.74
N ASP A 115 -25.15 16.60 -7.86
CA ASP A 115 -26.02 16.91 -8.99
C ASP A 115 -26.70 15.64 -9.56
N ALA A 116 -25.93 14.56 -9.75
CA ALA A 116 -26.45 13.30 -10.26
C ALA A 116 -27.46 12.66 -9.30
N LEU A 117 -27.20 12.73 -7.99
CA LEU A 117 -28.08 12.25 -6.93
C LEU A 117 -29.36 13.07 -6.86
N PHE A 118 -29.28 14.40 -6.89
CA PHE A 118 -30.46 15.26 -6.91
C PHE A 118 -31.33 14.98 -8.13
N ALA A 119 -30.73 14.81 -9.31
CA ALA A 119 -31.46 14.49 -10.53
C ALA A 119 -32.19 13.13 -10.47
N HIS A 120 -31.60 12.12 -9.82
CA HIS A 120 -32.16 10.76 -9.79
C HIS A 120 -33.05 10.48 -8.57
N LEU A 121 -32.63 10.92 -7.38
CA LEU A 121 -33.32 10.69 -6.11
C LEU A 121 -34.35 11.77 -5.79
N GLY A 122 -34.22 12.98 -6.34
CA GLY A 122 -35.21 14.05 -6.17
C GLY A 122 -36.59 13.71 -6.76
N GLN A 123 -36.66 12.66 -7.59
CA GLN A 123 -37.89 12.10 -8.16
C GLN A 123 -38.50 10.98 -7.29
N MET A 124 -37.82 10.54 -6.21
CA MET A 124 -38.22 9.42 -5.37
C MET A 124 -38.67 9.92 -3.99
N GLU A 125 -39.86 9.51 -3.55
CA GLU A 125 -40.48 9.94 -2.29
C GLU A 125 -39.57 9.69 -1.05
N ASP A 126 -38.72 8.64 -1.10
CA ASP A 126 -37.79 8.25 -0.03
C ASP A 126 -36.31 8.19 -0.47
N GLY A 127 -35.93 8.90 -1.53
CA GLY A 127 -34.60 8.80 -2.14
C GLY A 127 -33.44 9.09 -1.18
N LEU A 128 -33.59 10.10 -0.32
CA LEU A 128 -32.59 10.50 0.69
C LEU A 128 -32.37 9.44 1.78
N GLN A 129 -33.43 8.73 2.20
CA GLN A 129 -33.32 7.67 3.20
C GLN A 129 -32.58 6.44 2.65
N HIS A 130 -32.88 6.07 1.40
CA HIS A 130 -32.15 4.99 0.73
C HIS A 130 -30.67 5.34 0.53
N PHE A 131 -30.36 6.60 0.19
CA PHE A 131 -28.99 7.06 0.06
C PHE A 131 -28.22 6.96 1.37
N SER A 132 -28.78 7.48 2.46
CA SER A 132 -28.15 7.40 3.80
C SER A 132 -27.89 5.94 4.23
N MET A 133 -28.79 5.02 3.90
CA MET A 133 -28.61 3.60 4.17
C MET A 133 -27.48 2.96 3.34
N LEU A 134 -27.32 3.39 2.10
CA LEU A 134 -26.26 2.94 1.19
C LEU A 134 -24.89 3.48 1.60
N GLU A 135 -24.81 4.77 1.95
CA GLU A 135 -23.60 5.42 2.48
C GLU A 135 -23.12 4.72 3.75
N ALA A 136 -24.01 4.47 4.71
CA ALA A 136 -23.66 3.78 5.96
C ALA A 136 -23.18 2.33 5.76
N ARG A 137 -23.55 1.69 4.65
CA ARG A 137 -23.21 0.29 4.36
C ARG A 137 -21.92 0.14 3.57
N HIS A 138 -21.64 1.08 2.67
CA HIS A 138 -20.57 0.95 1.68
C HIS A 138 -19.50 2.01 1.78
N GLY A 139 -19.76 3.12 2.47
CA GLY A 139 -18.86 4.26 2.50
C GLY A 139 -19.12 5.28 1.41
N ALA A 140 -18.88 6.55 1.72
CA ALA A 140 -19.06 7.66 0.78
C ALA A 140 -18.21 7.45 -0.49
N ASN A 141 -16.94 7.05 -0.33
CA ASN A 141 -16.01 6.89 -1.45
C ASN A 141 -16.41 5.76 -2.42
N ASN A 142 -16.88 4.62 -1.90
CA ASN A 142 -17.35 3.52 -2.75
C ASN A 142 -18.65 3.88 -3.46
N LEU A 143 -19.52 4.63 -2.79
CA LEU A 143 -20.78 5.07 -3.36
C LEU A 143 -20.55 6.09 -4.50
N LEU A 144 -19.67 7.07 -4.28
CA LEU A 144 -19.19 8.02 -5.29
C LEU A 144 -18.67 7.27 -6.53
N ALA A 145 -17.80 6.27 -6.33
CA ALA A 145 -17.25 5.47 -7.42
C ALA A 145 -18.29 4.62 -8.17
N MET A 146 -19.38 4.21 -7.50
CA MET A 146 -20.47 3.46 -8.13
C MET A 146 -21.35 4.38 -8.98
N ILE A 147 -21.68 5.57 -8.48
CA ILE A 147 -22.47 6.59 -9.19
C ILE A 147 -21.71 7.12 -10.41
N ALA A 148 -20.41 7.39 -10.27
CA ALA A 148 -19.56 7.83 -11.37
C ALA A 148 -19.59 6.84 -12.55
N ARG A 149 -19.59 5.52 -12.26
CA ARG A 149 -19.68 4.45 -13.28
C ARG A 149 -21.01 4.39 -14.02
N MET A 150 -22.08 4.94 -13.43
CA MET A 150 -23.41 4.96 -14.05
C MET A 150 -23.61 6.16 -14.99
N THR A 151 -22.71 7.15 -14.97
CA THR A 151 -22.75 8.30 -15.89
C THR A 151 -21.99 8.03 -17.19
N PRO A 152 -22.66 7.86 -18.35
CA PRO A 152 -22.05 7.32 -19.57
C PRO A 152 -20.90 8.15 -20.17
N ASP A 153 -20.94 9.49 -20.01
CA ASP A 153 -20.03 10.42 -20.72
C ASP A 153 -18.66 10.58 -20.04
N ARG A 154 -18.44 10.02 -18.85
CA ARG A 154 -17.26 10.32 -18.03
C ARG A 154 -16.41 9.13 -17.64
N ALA A 155 -16.73 7.95 -18.17
CA ALA A 155 -15.98 6.70 -18.00
C ALA A 155 -14.51 6.75 -18.47
N MET A 156 -14.10 7.76 -19.25
CA MET A 156 -12.73 7.89 -19.76
C MET A 156 -11.71 8.44 -18.75
N GLN A 157 -12.15 9.07 -17.66
CA GLN A 157 -11.27 9.47 -16.55
C GLN A 157 -11.55 8.54 -15.37
N MET A 158 -11.23 7.26 -15.56
CA MET A 158 -11.48 6.26 -14.53
C MET A 158 -10.44 6.41 -13.44
N VAL A 159 -10.83 7.20 -12.44
CA VAL A 159 -10.11 7.43 -11.21
C VAL A 159 -10.50 6.30 -10.26
N LEU A 160 -9.61 5.33 -10.06
CA LEU A 160 -9.84 4.27 -9.08
C LEU A 160 -9.76 4.89 -7.68
N PRO A 161 -10.78 4.72 -6.81
CA PRO A 161 -10.63 5.11 -5.42
C PRO A 161 -9.42 4.36 -4.82
N PRO A 162 -8.67 4.98 -3.90
CA PRO A 162 -7.56 4.31 -3.22
C PRO A 162 -8.05 2.99 -2.63
N LEU A 163 -7.41 1.90 -3.03
CA LEU A 163 -7.71 0.59 -2.47
C LEU A 163 -7.21 0.62 -1.03
N GLY A 164 -8.14 0.64 -0.07
CA GLY A 164 -7.81 0.71 1.34
C GLY A 164 -7.92 2.09 1.99
N ALA A 165 -8.70 3.01 1.41
CA ALA A 165 -9.39 3.98 2.26
C ALA A 165 -10.41 3.20 3.08
N ASP A 166 -10.04 2.85 4.30
CA ASP A 166 -11.00 2.82 5.39
C ASP A 166 -11.85 4.10 5.31
N ASP A 167 -13.18 3.96 5.37
CA ASP A 167 -14.16 5.05 5.31
C ASP A 167 -14.03 6.10 6.42
N GLU A 168 -13.01 5.97 7.25
CA GLU A 168 -12.66 6.95 8.25
C GLU A 168 -11.17 7.23 8.15
N GLY A 169 -10.80 8.38 7.58
CA GLY A 169 -9.54 9.05 7.91
C GLY A 169 -9.43 9.43 9.41
N ARG A 170 -10.09 8.69 10.31
CA ARG A 170 -10.00 8.76 11.76
C ARG A 170 -9.04 7.68 12.22
N PHE A 171 -7.93 8.15 12.78
CA PHE A 171 -7.24 7.42 13.83
C PHE A 171 -8.29 7.00 14.87
N SER A 172 -8.42 5.70 15.12
CA SER A 172 -9.01 5.23 16.37
C SER A 172 -8.22 5.89 17.51
N GLU A 173 -8.90 6.72 18.30
CA GLU A 173 -8.35 7.42 19.46
C GLU A 173 -7.87 6.47 20.58
N ASP A 174 -7.92 5.15 20.40
CA ASP A 174 -7.52 4.16 21.41
C ASP A 174 -6.03 3.82 21.41
N MET A 175 -5.21 4.43 20.55
CA MET A 175 -3.76 4.15 20.48
C MET A 175 -2.88 5.30 21.02
N ARG A 176 -3.36 6.02 22.03
CA ARG A 176 -2.57 7.00 22.81
C ARG A 176 -1.99 6.48 24.12
N LEU A 177 -2.15 5.20 24.42
CA LEU A 177 -1.50 4.55 25.54
C LEU A 177 -1.08 3.14 25.12
N LEU A 178 0.15 3.03 24.61
CA LEU A 178 1.14 1.96 24.85
C LEU A 178 2.28 2.06 23.82
#